data_AF-A0A1R0GRP0-F1
#
_entry.id   AF-A0A1R0GRP0-F1
#
_cell.length_a   1.000
_cell.length_b   1.000
_cell.length_c   1.000
_cell.angle_alpha   90.00
_cell.angle_beta   90.00
_cell.angle_gamma   90.00
#
_symmetry.space_group_name_H-M   'P 1'
#
loop_
_entity.id
_entity.type
_entity.pdbx_description
1 polymer ?
#
loop_
_entity_poly.entity_id
_entity_poly.type
_entity_poly.pdbx_seq_one_letter_code
_entity_poly.pdbx_strand_id
1 'polypeptide(L)'
;MHSYEWLYGQTPEFHFETNVVLDGQTFSLKVVVDKGLFKSISLISDQQHIKDMENGINLLLKGTRFESSSVYSMALDIPFDEKLTELALVVSRSLY
;
A
#
# COMPACT_ATOMS: atom_id res chain seq x y z
N MET A 1 20.31 -22.27 -25.36
CA MET A 1 19.83 -20.94 -24.93
C MET A 1 19.28 -21.10 -23.52
N HIS A 2 19.97 -20.60 -22.50
CA HIS A 2 19.42 -20.56 -21.14
C HIS A 2 18.51 -19.33 -21.03
N SER A 3 17.27 -19.52 -20.56
CA SER A 3 16.35 -18.38 -20.40
C SER A 3 16.85 -17.48 -19.27
N TYR A 4 16.65 -16.17 -19.45
CA TYR A 4 17.03 -15.16 -18.45
C TYR A 4 16.38 -15.44 -17.08
N GLU A 5 15.13 -15.92 -17.08
CA GLU A 5 14.42 -16.34 -15.85
C GLU A 5 15.09 -17.52 -15.14
N TRP A 6 15.75 -18.43 -15.87
CA TRP A 6 16.49 -19.55 -15.27
C TRP A 6 17.82 -19.10 -14.65
N LEU A 7 18.46 -18.06 -15.21
CA LEU A 7 19.75 -17.54 -14.74
C LEU A 7 19.62 -16.63 -13.52
N TYR A 8 18.55 -15.83 -13.44
CA TYR A 8 18.40 -14.79 -12.43
C TYR A 8 17.17 -14.96 -11.52
N GLY A 9 16.26 -15.88 -11.84
CA GLY A 9 14.99 -16.03 -11.14
C GLY A 9 14.00 -14.90 -11.45
N GLN A 10 12.78 -15.03 -10.92
CA GLN A 10 11.81 -13.94 -10.91
C GLN A 10 12.06 -13.06 -9.69
N THR A 11 11.90 -11.73 -9.84
CA THR A 11 11.93 -10.82 -8.69
C THR A 11 10.84 -11.25 -7.71
N PRO A 12 11.19 -11.56 -6.45
CA PRO A 12 10.20 -12.06 -5.50
C PRO A 12 9.21 -10.96 -5.14
N GLU A 13 7.95 -11.35 -4.99
CA GLU A 13 6.95 -10.48 -4.39
C GLU A 13 7.26 -10.30 -2.91
N PHE A 14 7.21 -9.06 -2.45
CA PHE A 14 7.40 -8.71 -1.05
C PHE A 14 6.04 -8.46 -0.40
N HIS A 15 5.85 -9.05 0.77
CA HIS A 15 4.64 -8.93 1.56
C HIS A 15 4.99 -8.24 2.87
N PHE A 16 4.24 -7.20 3.19
CA PHE A 16 4.40 -6.42 4.41
C PHE A 16 3.07 -6.32 5.13
N GLU A 17 3.05 -6.62 6.42
CA GLU A 17 1.86 -6.48 7.25
C GLU A 17 2.20 -5.54 8.42
N THR A 18 1.34 -4.55 8.65
CA THR A 18 1.49 -3.61 9.77
C THR A 18 0.13 -3.24 10.33
N ASN A 19 0.07 -2.96 11.62
CA ASN A 19 -1.13 -2.40 12.22
C ASN A 19 -1.09 -0.87 12.09
N VAL A 20 -2.21 -0.29 11.66
CA VAL A 20 -2.38 1.15 11.49
C VAL A 20 -3.60 1.59 12.28
N VAL A 21 -3.51 2.75 12.93
CA VAL A 21 -4.64 3.35 13.63
C VAL A 21 -5.14 4.52 12.79
N LEU A 22 -6.42 4.52 12.44
CA LEU A 22 -7.10 5.57 11.69
C LEU A 22 -8.45 5.86 12.33
N ASP A 23 -8.81 7.12 12.56
CA ASP A 23 -10.03 7.52 13.28
C ASP A 23 -10.21 6.81 14.66
N GLY A 24 -9.11 6.49 15.35
CA GLY A 24 -9.13 5.77 16.62
C GLY A 24 -9.46 4.27 16.51
N GLN A 25 -9.52 3.72 15.29
CA GLN A 25 -9.72 2.31 15.02
C GLN A 25 -8.43 1.66 14.53
N THR A 26 -8.15 0.43 14.97
CA THR A 26 -6.98 -0.33 14.52
C THR A 26 -7.34 -1.20 13.33
N PHE A 27 -6.57 -1.08 12.25
CA PHE A 27 -6.67 -1.90 11.05
C PHE A 27 -5.36 -2.67 10.86
N SER A 28 -5.45 -3.91 10.39
CA SER A 28 -4.27 -4.60 9.88
C SER A 28 -4.15 -4.32 8.38
N LEU A 29 -3.07 -3.64 8.01
CA LEU A 29 -2.74 -3.28 6.65
C LEU A 29 -1.80 -4.35 6.08
N LYS A 30 -2.22 -4.97 4.98
CA LYS A 30 -1.39 -5.89 4.20
C LYS A 30 -1.02 -5.26 2.88
N VAL A 31 0.26 -5.17 2.58
CA VAL A 31 0.80 -4.59 1.36
C VAL A 31 1.54 -5.67 0.58
N VAL A 32 1.27 -5.74 -0.73
CA VAL A 32 2.01 -6.56 -1.68
C VAL A 32 2.77 -5.64 -2.61
N VAL A 33 4.07 -5.90 -2.75
CA VAL A 33 4.99 -5.13 -3.59
C VAL A 33 5.60 -6.07 -4.62
N ASP A 34 5.54 -5.68 -5.89
CA ASP A 34 6.20 -6.38 -7.00
C ASP A 34 7.19 -5.43 -7.68
N LYS A 35 8.44 -5.86 -7.83
CA LYS A 35 9.52 -5.06 -8.45
C LYS A 35 9.70 -3.66 -7.83
N GLY A 36 9.49 -3.53 -6.52
CA GLY A 36 9.58 -2.26 -5.80
C GLY A 36 8.39 -1.31 -6.01
N LEU A 37 7.31 -1.79 -6.66
CA LEU A 37 6.07 -1.05 -6.86
C LEU A 37 4.94 -1.68 -6.04
N PHE A 38 4.05 -0.86 -5.49
CA PHE A 38 2.84 -1.34 -4.85
C PHE A 38 1.98 -2.09 -5.87
N LYS A 39 1.70 -3.36 -5.60
CA LYS A 39 0.83 -4.22 -6.40
C LYS A 39 -0.60 -4.21 -5.86
N SER A 40 -0.76 -4.37 -4.55
CA SER A 40 -2.04 -4.31 -3.86
C SER A 40 -1.90 -3.99 -2.38
N ILE A 41 -2.96 -3.47 -1.79
CA ILE A 41 -3.10 -3.13 -0.39
C ILE A 41 -4.43 -3.72 0.09
N SER A 42 -4.45 -4.40 1.23
CA SER A 42 -5.67 -4.92 1.84
C SER A 42 -5.78 -4.40 3.26
N LEU A 43 -7.01 -4.06 3.64
CA LEU A 43 -7.32 -3.58 4.98
C LEU A 43 -8.18 -4.65 5.66
N ILE A 44 -7.64 -5.24 6.71
CA ILE A 44 -8.33 -6.23 7.52
C ILE A 44 -8.80 -5.55 8.80
N SER A 45 -10.12 -5.46 8.98
CA SER A 45 -10.76 -5.06 10.23
C SER A 45 -12.16 -5.68 10.31
N ASP A 46 -12.72 -5.70 11.52
CA ASP A 46 -13.98 -6.37 11.84
C ASP A 46 -15.23 -5.63 11.29
N GLN A 47 -15.07 -4.52 10.56
CA GLN A 47 -16.16 -3.65 10.11
C GLN A 47 -16.49 -3.76 8.60
N GLN A 48 -17.79 -3.64 8.26
CA GLN A 48 -18.29 -3.81 6.89
C GLN A 48 -17.92 -2.68 5.89
N HIS A 49 -17.53 -1.49 6.38
CA HIS A 49 -17.28 -0.30 5.54
C HIS A 49 -15.86 -0.20 4.94
N ILE A 50 -15.02 -1.22 5.13
CA ILE A 50 -13.60 -1.16 4.76
C ILE A 50 -13.37 -1.27 3.24
N LYS A 51 -14.29 -1.92 2.51
CA LYS A 51 -14.11 -2.22 1.08
C LYS A 51 -13.94 -0.99 0.20
N ASP A 52 -14.66 0.10 0.51
CA ASP A 52 -14.56 1.33 -0.29
C ASP A 52 -13.22 2.03 -0.06
N MET A 53 -12.73 2.04 1.20
CA MET A 53 -11.40 2.55 1.54
C MET A 53 -10.27 1.71 0.94
N GLU A 54 -10.41 0.37 0.97
CA GLU A 54 -9.47 -0.56 0.35
C GLU A 54 -9.38 -0.33 -1.16
N ASN A 55 -10.52 -0.20 -1.84
CA ASN A 55 -10.53 0.09 -3.27
C ASN A 55 -9.89 1.44 -3.59
N GLY A 56 -10.19 2.49 -2.80
CA GLY A 56 -9.60 3.81 -2.96
C GLY A 56 -8.09 3.82 -2.83
N ILE A 57 -7.55 3.20 -1.77
CA ILE A 57 -6.10 3.18 -1.55
C ILE A 57 -5.36 2.28 -2.56
N ASN A 58 -5.99 1.18 -3.01
CA ASN A 58 -5.44 0.37 -4.08
C ASN A 58 -5.34 1.15 -5.39
N LEU A 59 -6.39 1.89 -5.78
CA LEU A 59 -6.36 2.69 -6.99
C LEU A 59 -5.28 3.79 -6.91
N LEU A 60 -5.07 4.34 -5.72
CA LEU A 60 -4.12 5.43 -5.50
C LEU A 60 -2.67 4.94 -5.50
N LEU A 61 -2.34 3.90 -4.74
CA LEU A 61 -0.95 3.49 -4.56
C LEU A 61 -0.47 2.47 -5.59
N LYS A 62 -1.36 1.80 -6.32
CA LYS A 62 -0.95 0.79 -7.30
C LYS A 62 -0.04 1.39 -8.38
N GLY A 63 1.12 0.76 -8.57
CA GLY A 63 2.15 1.20 -9.52
C GLY A 63 3.08 2.29 -8.99
N THR A 64 2.85 2.79 -7.78
CA THR A 64 3.74 3.75 -7.11
C THR A 64 4.92 3.01 -6.51
N ARG A 65 6.08 3.68 -6.43
CA ARG A 65 7.25 3.13 -5.74
C ARG A 65 6.98 2.93 -4.26
N PHE A 66 7.42 1.79 -3.74
CA PHE A 66 7.39 1.46 -2.31
C PHE A 66 8.46 2.25 -1.54
N GLU A 67 8.26 3.57 -1.46
CA GLU A 67 9.15 4.51 -0.79
C GLU A 67 8.30 5.53 -0.04
N SER A 68 8.66 5.85 1.21
CA SER A 68 7.87 6.77 2.05
C SER A 68 7.63 8.13 1.37
N SER A 69 8.66 8.69 0.72
CA SER A 69 8.57 9.95 -0.03
C SER A 69 7.59 9.89 -1.21
N SER A 70 7.50 8.74 -1.87
CA SER A 70 6.59 8.53 -3.01
C SER A 70 5.12 8.46 -2.53
N VAL A 71 4.88 7.72 -1.45
CA VAL A 71 3.54 7.62 -0.82
C VAL A 71 3.10 8.98 -0.26
N TYR A 72 4.01 9.69 0.41
CA TYR A 72 3.74 11.01 0.98
C TYR A 72 3.41 12.06 -0.09
N SER A 73 4.17 12.07 -1.20
CA SER A 73 3.90 12.98 -2.32
C SER A 73 2.51 12.72 -2.93
N MET A 74 2.11 11.46 -3.09
CA MET A 74 0.76 11.13 -3.57
C MET A 74 -0.34 11.52 -2.58
N ALA A 75 -0.10 11.40 -1.28
CA ALA A 75 -1.06 11.82 -0.25
C ALA A 75 -1.32 13.34 -0.28
N LEU A 76 -0.34 14.13 -0.70
CA LEU A 76 -0.42 15.60 -0.79
C LEU A 76 -1.05 16.11 -2.09
N ASP A 77 -0.93 15.36 -3.19
CA ASP A 77 -1.25 15.84 -4.54
C ASP A 77 -2.69 15.53 -4.99
N ILE A 78 -3.48 14.86 -4.14
CA ILE A 78 -4.82 14.36 -4.51
C ILE A 78 -5.91 15.01 -3.64
N PRO A 79 -6.96 15.61 -4.25
CA PRO A 79 -8.11 16.13 -3.52
C PRO A 79 -9.02 14.96 -3.12
N PHE A 80 -8.73 14.27 -2.02
CA PHE A 80 -9.58 13.21 -1.46
C PHE A 80 -10.24 13.60 -0.14
N ASP A 81 -11.28 12.81 0.19
CA ASP A 81 -11.90 12.68 1.51
C ASP A 81 -10.82 12.56 2.59
N GLU A 82 -10.96 13.33 3.68
CA GLU A 82 -9.99 13.52 4.76
C GLU A 82 -9.41 12.19 5.28
N LYS A 83 -10.23 11.13 5.29
CA LYS A 83 -9.88 9.78 5.77
C LYS A 83 -8.91 9.02 4.85
N LEU A 84 -9.00 9.22 3.54
CA LEU A 84 -8.12 8.55 2.57
C LEU A 84 -6.73 9.18 2.56
N THR A 85 -6.67 10.51 2.71
CA THR A 85 -5.42 11.24 2.89
C THR A 85 -4.72 10.82 4.19
N GLU A 86 -5.47 10.71 5.29
CA GLU A 86 -4.91 10.23 6.56
C GLU A 86 -4.36 8.80 6.43
N LEU A 87 -5.07 7.90 5.74
CA LEU A 87 -4.62 6.53 5.54
C LEU A 87 -3.30 6.49 4.76
N ALA A 88 -3.18 7.24 3.66
CA ALA A 88 -1.95 7.31 2.86
C ALA A 88 -0.76 7.87 3.67
N LEU A 89 -1.01 8.88 4.52
CA LEU A 89 0.01 9.41 5.44
C LEU A 89 0.44 8.37 6.47
N VAL A 90 -0.48 7.60 7.03
CA VAL A 90 -0.14 6.53 7.98
C VAL A 90 0.70 5.44 7.30
N VAL A 91 0.34 5.02 6.07
CA VAL A 91 1.16 4.09 5.28
C VAL A 91 2.58 4.64 5.10
N SER A 92 2.74 5.92 4.72
CA SER A 92 4.07 6.52 4.52
C SER A 92 4.95 6.45 5.78
N ARG A 93 4.36 6.59 6.97
CA ARG A 93 5.07 6.55 8.26
C ARG A 93 5.50 5.14 8.65
N SER A 94 4.74 4.12 8.26
CA SER A 94 5.07 2.71 8.51
C SER A 94 6.21 2.18 7.63
N LEU A 95 6.71 2.97 6.68
CA LEU A 95 7.81 2.62 5.78
C LEU A 95 9.18 3.15 6.23
N TYR A 96 9.24 3.90 7.32
CA TYR A 96 10.46 4.35 8.01
C TYR A 96 10.80 3.41 9.17
#